data_AF-A0A6L8MGW6-F1
#
_entry.id   AF-A0A6L8MGW6-F1
#
_cell.length_a   1.000
_cell.length_b   1.000
_cell.length_c   1.000
_cell.angle_alpha   90.00
_cell.angle_beta   90.00
_cell.angle_gamma   90.00
#
_symmetry.space_group_name_H-M   'P 1'
#
loop_
_entity.id
_entity.type
_entity.pdbx_description
1 polymer ?
#
loop_
_entity_poly.entity_id
_entity_poly.type
_entity_poly.pdbx_seq_one_letter_code
_entity_poly.pdbx_strand_id
1 'polypeptide(L)'
;MQTLTHSSRPGLNWPRGVVVTLAASVIFLPLFLIFYQSFLNAPFFMPARELGLDAYRFIFEDPDFASSFRNALWLAAGLALIAVPLGGMLAFLMIRTDLPGKGFIAPLLLVPIFVSPMVMGFGYVVSMGPVGFYSLWAKDLLGFIPWNIYSFTSIVVIAGLTHVPHVYLYASSALKSLGSDVEEAARVAGASPLQVMFNVSLPMITPALAYAGVLVFFLGFEVFGLVLVLGDPEGHMVLATYLYKLTNKLGTPSYHLMAAVAVCLVMVTMPLVMVQRWLLKSANKFVSIKGKGARSKAMPLGRWKWLAFALIFGWLMFTIIMPLSGIVLRSFVQYWGEGVRLADVLTLQHFREIIEQPSLMRGILNTVLIGVIGGAAAVICYCAIALAMHRKPDMITRFLDYSVLVPRAVPGLLAGLSFLWVFLFVPSWLDGMLKGMDNGVALWLSEQAIPVLRSLRSTIFALWLAYSVVWLAYGMRLISTALLQVGPELEEAARAVGATRGKVTRDVTVPLIKYGLLGAWLMVFLIFEREYSTGVYLLSPGTEVIGALLVSLWAGGSTDLVAALSFINIALVAIGLGVALRFGVKLHN
;
A
#
# COMPACT_ATOMS: atom_id res chain seq x y z
N MET A 1 15.05 10.54 -50.79
CA MET A 1 16.04 9.52 -51.22
C MET A 1 17.38 10.01 -50.68
N GLN A 2 17.93 9.57 -49.53
CA GLN A 2 18.07 8.23 -48.96
C GLN A 2 17.60 8.19 -47.50
N THR A 3 16.69 7.28 -47.20
CA THR A 3 16.35 6.84 -45.84
C THR A 3 17.50 5.96 -45.34
N LEU A 4 18.34 6.49 -44.45
CA LEU A 4 19.27 5.67 -43.65
C LEU A 4 18.46 4.94 -42.57
N THR A 5 17.84 3.83 -42.97
CA THR A 5 17.42 2.79 -42.03
C THR A 5 18.67 2.10 -41.52
N HIS A 6 19.31 2.67 -40.49
CA HIS A 6 20.20 1.89 -39.64
C HIS A 6 19.34 0.82 -38.96
N SER A 7 19.37 -0.39 -39.52
CA SER A 7 18.94 -1.60 -38.85
C SER A 7 19.91 -1.88 -37.69
N SER A 8 19.72 -1.17 -36.58
CA SER A 8 20.28 -1.60 -35.31
C SER A 8 19.65 -2.95 -34.99
N ARG A 9 20.41 -4.03 -35.22
CA ARG A 9 20.11 -5.36 -34.68
C ARG A 9 19.67 -5.17 -33.21
N PRO A 10 18.64 -5.89 -32.72
CA PRO A 10 18.22 -5.80 -31.33
C PRO A 10 19.24 -6.51 -30.43
N GLY A 11 20.49 -6.04 -30.44
CA GLY A 11 21.48 -6.39 -29.45
C GLY A 11 21.01 -5.79 -28.14
N LEU A 12 20.50 -6.63 -27.26
CA LEU A 12 20.18 -6.28 -25.89
C LEU A 12 21.45 -5.67 -25.28
N ASN A 13 21.49 -4.35 -25.07
CA ASN A 13 22.55 -3.72 -24.29
C ASN A 13 22.65 -4.51 -22.98
N TRP A 14 23.77 -5.21 -22.74
CA TRP A 14 23.94 -6.16 -21.62
C TRP A 14 23.44 -5.60 -20.26
N PRO A 15 23.70 -4.32 -19.89
CA PRO A 15 23.17 -3.75 -18.65
C PRO A 15 21.63 -3.68 -18.60
N ARG A 16 20.98 -3.43 -19.73
CA ARG A 16 19.53 -3.39 -19.84
C ARG A 16 18.93 -4.79 -19.73
N GLY A 17 19.54 -5.77 -20.40
CA GLY A 17 19.10 -7.16 -20.37
C GLY A 17 19.09 -7.72 -18.96
N VAL A 18 20.18 -7.48 -18.21
CA VAL A 18 20.30 -7.90 -16.81
C VAL A 18 19.19 -7.28 -15.95
N VAL A 19 18.95 -5.96 -16.06
CA VAL A 19 17.88 -5.29 -15.29
C VAL A 19 16.50 -5.86 -15.63
N VAL A 20 16.21 -6.08 -16.91
CA VAL A 20 14.93 -6.65 -17.38
C VAL A 20 14.73 -8.04 -16.81
N THR A 21 15.72 -8.91 -16.96
CA THR A 21 15.63 -10.31 -16.52
C THR A 21 15.50 -10.38 -15.01
N LEU A 22 16.32 -9.64 -14.25
CA LEU A 22 16.23 -9.60 -12.79
C LEU A 22 14.86 -9.10 -12.32
N ALA A 23 14.37 -8.00 -12.89
CA ALA A 23 13.05 -7.47 -12.54
C ALA A 23 11.94 -8.49 -12.82
N ALA A 24 11.96 -9.11 -14.01
CA ALA A 24 10.97 -10.13 -14.37
C ALA A 24 11.05 -11.36 -13.45
N SER A 25 12.24 -11.87 -13.17
CA SER A 25 12.45 -13.01 -12.27
C SER A 25 11.90 -12.72 -10.87
N VAL A 26 12.23 -11.56 -10.29
CA VAL A 26 11.80 -11.18 -8.95
C VAL A 26 10.27 -10.97 -8.87
N ILE A 27 9.63 -10.53 -9.95
CA ILE A 27 8.17 -10.33 -10.02
C ILE A 27 7.42 -11.65 -10.19
N PHE A 28 7.83 -12.48 -11.15
CA PHE A 28 7.06 -13.66 -11.56
C PHE A 28 7.40 -14.91 -10.77
N LEU A 29 8.61 -15.03 -10.20
CA LEU A 29 8.99 -16.21 -9.43
C LEU A 29 8.07 -16.44 -8.22
N PRO A 30 7.77 -15.45 -7.35
CA PRO A 30 6.86 -15.67 -6.22
C PRO A 30 5.45 -16.10 -6.66
N LEU A 31 4.94 -15.51 -7.75
CA LEU A 31 3.63 -15.85 -8.30
C LEU A 31 3.59 -17.25 -8.91
N PHE A 32 4.65 -17.63 -9.61
CA PHE A 32 4.79 -18.98 -10.13
C PHE A 32 4.82 -20.01 -9.00
N LEU A 33 5.54 -19.72 -7.90
CA LEU A 33 5.57 -20.60 -6.73
C LEU A 33 4.20 -20.74 -6.07
N ILE A 34 3.43 -19.65 -5.94
CA ILE A 34 2.05 -19.72 -5.46
C ILE A 34 1.21 -20.62 -6.36
N PHE A 35 1.25 -20.35 -7.67
CA PHE A 35 0.46 -21.11 -8.63
C PHE A 35 0.83 -22.60 -8.58
N TYR A 36 2.12 -22.92 -8.63
CA TYR A 36 2.61 -24.30 -8.57
C TYR A 36 2.24 -25.00 -7.26
N GLN A 37 2.44 -24.36 -6.11
CA GLN A 37 2.12 -24.93 -4.80
C GLN A 37 0.61 -25.18 -4.62
N SER A 38 -0.26 -24.44 -5.32
CA SER A 38 -1.71 -24.61 -5.22
C SER A 38 -2.23 -25.92 -5.81
N PHE A 39 -1.47 -26.55 -6.71
CA PHE A 39 -1.81 -27.84 -7.32
C PHE A 39 -1.12 -29.03 -6.64
N LEU A 40 -0.42 -28.80 -5.52
CA LEU A 40 0.24 -29.88 -4.78
C LEU A 40 -0.59 -30.25 -3.55
N ASN A 41 -0.71 -31.54 -3.26
CA ASN A 41 -1.35 -32.03 -2.03
C ASN A 41 -0.48 -31.83 -0.77
N ALA A 42 0.82 -31.59 -0.96
CA ALA A 42 1.79 -31.41 0.10
C ALA A 42 2.72 -30.22 -0.22
N PRO A 43 3.42 -29.66 0.78
CA PRO A 43 4.52 -28.75 0.55
C PRO A 43 5.48 -29.27 -0.52
N PHE A 44 5.86 -28.42 -1.47
CA PHE A 44 6.68 -28.81 -2.62
C PHE A 44 8.03 -29.45 -2.26
N PHE A 45 8.55 -29.24 -1.05
CA PHE A 45 9.82 -29.81 -0.60
C PHE A 45 9.68 -31.23 -0.02
N MET A 46 8.45 -31.73 0.15
CA MET A 46 8.24 -33.10 0.59
C MET A 46 8.34 -34.09 -0.59
N PRO A 47 9.00 -35.25 -0.41
CA PRO A 47 9.14 -36.26 -1.45
C PRO A 47 7.79 -36.82 -1.93
N ALA A 48 6.82 -36.95 -1.02
CA ALA A 48 5.49 -37.53 -1.28
C ALA A 48 4.48 -36.52 -1.88
N ARG A 49 4.95 -35.49 -2.59
CA ARG A 49 4.07 -34.51 -3.23
C ARG A 49 3.44 -35.10 -4.50
N GLU A 50 2.14 -34.92 -4.63
CA GLU A 50 1.39 -35.30 -5.83
C GLU A 50 0.61 -34.09 -6.35
N LEU A 51 0.39 -34.09 -7.67
CA LEU A 51 -0.45 -33.09 -8.32
C LEU A 51 -1.92 -33.45 -8.07
N GLY A 52 -2.69 -32.50 -7.55
CA GLY A 52 -4.09 -32.70 -7.21
C GLY A 52 -4.86 -31.39 -7.04
N LEU A 53 -6.18 -31.52 -6.91
CA LEU A 53 -7.10 -30.41 -6.64
C LEU A 53 -7.69 -30.46 -5.22
N ASP A 54 -7.11 -31.29 -4.34
CA ASP A 54 -7.60 -31.50 -2.97
C ASP A 54 -7.63 -30.21 -2.16
N ALA A 55 -6.64 -29.33 -2.38
CA ALA A 55 -6.61 -28.03 -1.74
C ALA A 55 -7.81 -27.16 -2.12
N TYR A 56 -8.17 -27.14 -3.41
CA TYR A 56 -9.34 -26.42 -3.90
C TYR A 56 -10.64 -27.04 -3.38
N ARG A 57 -10.72 -28.38 -3.39
CA ARG A 57 -11.87 -29.10 -2.84
C ARG A 57 -12.09 -28.76 -1.37
N PHE A 58 -11.04 -28.84 -0.55
CA PHE A 58 -11.10 -28.48 0.87
C PHE A 58 -11.61 -27.06 1.09
N ILE A 59 -11.07 -26.09 0.34
CA ILE A 59 -11.43 -24.67 0.52
C ILE A 59 -12.86 -24.39 0.05
N PHE A 60 -13.30 -24.97 -1.07
CA PHE A 60 -14.67 -24.77 -1.55
C PHE A 60 -15.72 -25.51 -0.72
N GLU A 61 -15.33 -26.57 -0.01
CA GLU A 61 -16.18 -27.27 0.97
C GLU A 61 -16.21 -26.53 2.34
N ASP A 62 -15.23 -25.66 2.64
CA ASP A 62 -15.18 -24.91 3.91
C ASP A 62 -16.19 -23.73 3.94
N PRO A 63 -17.19 -23.74 4.83
CA PRO A 63 -18.14 -22.62 4.98
C PRO A 63 -17.48 -21.29 5.34
N ASP A 64 -16.33 -21.33 6.03
CA ASP A 64 -15.58 -20.12 6.41
C ASP A 64 -15.00 -19.41 5.18
N PHE A 65 -14.62 -20.17 4.14
CA PHE A 65 -14.13 -19.59 2.90
C PHE A 65 -15.24 -18.85 2.15
N ALA A 66 -16.41 -19.49 2.00
CA ALA A 66 -17.55 -18.89 1.30
C ALA A 66 -18.07 -17.64 2.01
N SER A 67 -18.16 -17.66 3.34
CA SER A 67 -18.53 -16.50 4.15
C SER A 67 -17.48 -15.39 4.05
N SER A 68 -16.19 -15.72 4.15
CA SER A 68 -15.08 -14.77 4.01
C SER A 68 -15.01 -14.12 2.63
N PHE A 69 -15.31 -14.87 1.57
CA PHE A 69 -15.39 -14.35 0.21
C PHE A 69 -16.52 -13.33 0.07
N ARG A 70 -17.72 -13.69 0.56
CA ARG A 70 -18.89 -12.79 0.55
C ARG A 70 -18.64 -11.53 1.36
N ASN A 71 -18.05 -11.65 2.54
CA ASN A 71 -17.69 -10.52 3.39
C ASN A 71 -16.64 -9.64 2.71
N ALA A 72 -15.62 -10.20 2.06
CA ALA A 72 -14.64 -9.43 1.30
C ALA A 72 -15.30 -8.63 0.17
N LEU A 73 -16.27 -9.22 -0.53
CA LEU A 73 -17.03 -8.54 -1.58
C LEU A 73 -17.88 -7.38 -1.02
N TRP A 74 -18.61 -7.61 0.08
CA TRP A 74 -19.40 -6.56 0.73
C TRP A 74 -18.54 -5.44 1.28
N LEU A 75 -17.39 -5.78 1.87
CA LEU A 75 -16.42 -4.82 2.35
C LEU A 75 -15.91 -3.96 1.20
N ALA A 76 -15.45 -4.58 0.11
CA ALA A 76 -14.96 -3.87 -1.08
C ALA A 76 -16.02 -2.98 -1.73
N ALA A 77 -17.25 -3.48 -1.87
CA ALA A 77 -18.36 -2.72 -2.42
C ALA A 77 -18.74 -1.53 -1.53
N GLY A 78 -18.88 -1.75 -0.21
CA GLY A 78 -19.21 -0.69 0.74
C GLY A 78 -18.10 0.36 0.85
N LEU A 79 -16.84 -0.07 0.80
CA LEU A 79 -15.68 0.82 0.75
C LEU A 79 -15.76 1.77 -0.46
N ALA A 80 -16.02 1.23 -1.65
CA ALA A 80 -16.16 2.02 -2.87
C ALA A 80 -17.39 2.95 -2.84
N LEU A 81 -18.53 2.44 -2.35
CA LEU A 81 -19.79 3.18 -2.23
C LEU A 81 -19.66 4.39 -1.30
N ILE A 82 -18.85 4.29 -0.25
CA ILE A 82 -18.62 5.37 0.72
C ILE A 82 -17.51 6.31 0.24
N ALA A 83 -16.35 5.75 -0.13
CA ALA A 83 -15.16 6.56 -0.41
C ALA A 83 -15.26 7.35 -1.71
N VAL A 84 -15.90 6.81 -2.77
CA VAL A 84 -15.96 7.47 -4.07
C VAL A 84 -16.78 8.76 -4.04
N PRO A 85 -18.04 8.76 -3.54
CA PRO A 85 -18.83 9.98 -3.45
C PRO A 85 -18.20 10.99 -2.50
N LEU A 86 -17.81 10.56 -1.30
CA LEU A 86 -17.26 11.46 -0.29
C LEU A 86 -15.90 12.03 -0.71
N GLY A 87 -15.03 11.23 -1.33
CA GLY A 87 -13.73 11.68 -1.83
C GLY A 87 -13.85 12.63 -3.03
N GLY A 88 -14.82 12.40 -3.91
CA GLY A 88 -15.16 13.32 -5.00
C GLY A 88 -15.68 14.66 -4.48
N MET A 89 -16.64 14.64 -3.55
CA MET A 89 -17.16 15.85 -2.90
C MET A 89 -16.06 16.61 -2.16
N LEU A 90 -15.24 15.91 -1.39
CA LEU A 90 -14.11 16.50 -0.67
C LEU A 90 -13.11 17.15 -1.63
N ALA A 91 -12.80 16.50 -2.76
CA ALA A 91 -11.92 17.06 -3.77
C ALA A 91 -12.50 18.35 -4.39
N PHE A 92 -13.79 18.36 -4.71
CA PHE A 92 -14.45 19.57 -5.21
C PHE A 92 -14.39 20.71 -4.19
N LEU A 93 -14.74 20.44 -2.92
CA LEU A 93 -14.70 21.44 -1.85
C LEU A 93 -13.29 22.02 -1.65
N MET A 94 -12.27 21.16 -1.59
CA MET A 94 -10.88 21.59 -1.37
C MET A 94 -10.30 22.36 -2.55
N ILE A 95 -10.62 21.98 -3.80
CA ILE A 95 -10.00 22.57 -4.99
C ILE A 95 -10.79 23.77 -5.53
N ARG A 96 -12.13 23.66 -5.62
CA ARG A 96 -12.96 24.60 -6.39
C ARG A 96 -13.67 25.66 -5.55
N THR A 97 -13.79 25.50 -4.23
CA THR A 97 -14.59 26.41 -3.37
C THR A 97 -13.75 27.32 -2.47
N ASP A 98 -14.37 28.19 -1.66
CA ASP A 98 -13.72 29.04 -0.65
C ASP A 98 -13.69 28.43 0.76
N LEU A 99 -13.70 27.09 0.87
CA LEU A 99 -13.64 26.37 2.15
C LEU A 99 -12.55 26.96 3.09
N PRO A 100 -12.87 27.28 4.36
CA PRO A 100 -11.89 27.79 5.31
C PRO A 100 -10.91 26.70 5.75
N GLY A 101 -9.69 27.09 6.15
CA GLY A 101 -8.74 26.18 6.79
C GLY A 101 -8.11 25.11 5.90
N LYS A 102 -8.21 25.22 4.56
CA LYS A 102 -7.66 24.22 3.60
C LYS A 102 -6.20 23.84 3.85
N GLY A 103 -5.36 24.80 4.25
CA GLY A 103 -3.95 24.56 4.54
C GLY A 103 -3.72 23.62 5.73
N PHE A 104 -4.64 23.63 6.71
CA PHE A 104 -4.62 22.72 7.86
C PHE A 104 -5.31 21.39 7.56
N ILE A 105 -6.41 21.42 6.80
CA ILE A 105 -7.15 20.23 6.41
C ILE A 105 -6.29 19.33 5.50
N ALA A 106 -5.62 19.90 4.49
CA ALA A 106 -4.95 19.12 3.45
C ALA A 106 -3.90 18.12 3.99
N PRO A 107 -3.00 18.48 4.94
CA PRO A 107 -2.09 17.52 5.55
C PRO A 107 -2.82 16.44 6.38
N LEU A 108 -3.86 16.81 7.12
CA LEU A 108 -4.64 15.86 7.92
C LEU A 108 -5.33 14.81 7.06
N LEU A 109 -5.79 15.17 5.86
CA LEU A 109 -6.38 14.21 4.91
C LEU A 109 -5.42 13.05 4.58
N LEU A 110 -4.11 13.26 4.67
CA LEU A 110 -3.12 12.26 4.33
C LEU A 110 -2.82 11.30 5.49
N VAL A 111 -3.14 11.66 6.73
CA VAL A 111 -2.82 10.86 7.92
C VAL A 111 -3.40 9.44 7.84
N PRO A 112 -4.68 9.21 7.48
CA PRO A 112 -5.22 7.85 7.34
C PRO A 112 -4.51 6.99 6.29
N ILE A 113 -3.86 7.61 5.31
CA ILE A 113 -3.07 6.88 4.30
C ILE A 113 -1.74 6.42 4.92
N PHE A 114 -1.14 7.21 5.80
CA PHE A 114 0.18 6.88 6.36
C PHE A 114 0.12 6.08 7.65
N VAL A 115 -0.99 6.10 8.39
CA VAL A 115 -1.18 5.25 9.57
C VAL A 115 -1.62 3.85 9.13
N SER A 116 -1.00 2.81 9.70
CA SER A 116 -1.35 1.42 9.38
C SER A 116 -2.82 1.11 9.72
N PRO A 117 -3.57 0.39 8.86
CA PRO A 117 -4.92 -0.09 9.18
C PRO A 117 -5.02 -0.92 10.47
N MET A 118 -3.94 -1.65 10.83
CA MET A 118 -3.86 -2.39 12.09
C MET A 118 -3.87 -1.44 13.29
N VAL A 119 -3.04 -0.39 13.22
CA VAL A 119 -2.96 0.66 14.24
C VAL A 119 -4.31 1.37 14.37
N MET A 120 -4.94 1.72 13.25
CA MET A 120 -6.27 2.33 13.24
C MET A 120 -7.33 1.44 13.88
N GLY A 121 -7.37 0.15 13.52
CA GLY A 121 -8.29 -0.82 14.11
C GLY A 121 -8.13 -0.92 15.62
N PHE A 122 -6.89 -1.03 16.10
CA PHE A 122 -6.61 -1.06 17.53
C PHE A 122 -7.05 0.25 18.23
N GLY A 123 -6.78 1.39 17.60
CA GLY A 123 -7.24 2.69 18.10
C GLY A 123 -8.76 2.77 18.24
N TYR A 124 -9.53 2.23 17.29
CA TYR A 124 -11.00 2.14 17.41
C TYR A 124 -11.44 1.23 18.54
N VAL A 125 -10.79 0.07 18.74
CA VAL A 125 -11.11 -0.83 19.87
C VAL A 125 -10.98 -0.10 21.20
N VAL A 126 -9.87 0.60 21.38
CA VAL A 126 -9.57 1.30 22.62
C VAL A 126 -10.44 2.54 22.82
N SER A 127 -10.75 3.28 21.76
CA SER A 127 -11.52 4.51 21.83
C SER A 127 -13.03 4.28 21.89
N MET A 128 -13.55 3.37 21.07
CA MET A 128 -14.98 3.17 20.81
C MET A 128 -15.46 1.72 21.03
N GLY A 129 -14.61 0.82 21.52
CA GLY A 129 -15.04 -0.52 21.94
C GLY A 129 -16.00 -0.48 23.13
N PRO A 130 -16.53 -1.63 23.59
CA PRO A 130 -17.51 -1.69 24.68
C PRO A 130 -17.06 -0.99 25.96
N VAL A 131 -15.77 -1.04 26.27
CA VAL A 131 -15.12 -0.36 27.40
C VAL A 131 -14.22 0.80 26.97
N GLY A 132 -14.41 1.30 25.75
CA GLY A 132 -13.63 2.40 25.21
C GLY A 132 -14.01 3.75 25.82
N PHE A 133 -13.07 4.69 25.84
CA PHE A 133 -13.25 5.98 26.52
C PHE A 133 -14.47 6.77 26.03
N TYR A 134 -14.66 6.83 24.71
CA TYR A 134 -15.81 7.53 24.14
C TYR A 134 -17.11 6.75 24.38
N SER A 135 -17.05 5.42 24.46
CA SER A 135 -18.22 4.58 24.76
C SER A 135 -18.69 4.76 26.19
N LEU A 136 -17.75 4.78 27.15
CA LEU A 136 -18.05 5.05 28.54
C LEU A 136 -18.59 6.47 28.73
N TRP A 137 -17.97 7.46 28.08
CA TRP A 137 -18.49 8.82 28.09
C TRP A 137 -19.90 8.94 27.50
N ALA A 138 -20.18 8.24 26.40
CA ALA A 138 -21.52 8.19 25.84
C ALA A 138 -22.52 7.46 26.74
N LYS A 139 -22.09 6.39 27.44
CA LYS A 139 -22.89 5.68 28.44
C LYS A 139 -23.24 6.60 29.61
N ASP A 140 -22.30 7.40 30.10
CA ASP A 140 -22.53 8.36 31.18
C ASP A 140 -23.50 9.47 30.77
N LEU A 141 -23.45 9.91 29.51
CA LEU A 141 -24.30 10.98 28.98
C LEU A 141 -25.71 10.51 28.57
N LEU A 142 -25.81 9.33 27.93
CA LEU A 142 -27.02 8.82 27.29
C LEU A 142 -27.67 7.64 28.03
N GLY A 143 -26.99 7.04 29.00
CA GLY A 143 -27.40 5.82 29.70
C GLY A 143 -27.13 4.51 28.95
N PHE A 144 -26.73 4.57 27.68
CA PHE A 144 -26.40 3.41 26.85
C PHE A 144 -25.35 3.75 25.79
N ILE A 145 -24.72 2.72 25.20
CA ILE A 145 -23.73 2.88 24.12
C ILE A 145 -24.47 2.75 22.77
N PRO A 146 -24.51 3.79 21.92
CA PRO A 146 -25.34 3.77 20.71
C PRO A 146 -24.65 3.10 19.50
N TRP A 147 -23.46 2.53 19.67
CA TRP A 147 -22.68 1.92 18.59
C TRP A 147 -22.12 0.56 18.96
N ASN A 148 -21.88 -0.25 17.93
CA ASN A 148 -21.11 -1.47 18.01
C ASN A 148 -20.05 -1.48 16.89
N ILE A 149 -18.78 -1.27 17.25
CA ILE A 149 -17.68 -1.20 16.29
C ILE A 149 -17.28 -2.56 15.71
N TYR A 150 -17.69 -3.66 16.33
CA TYR A 150 -17.40 -5.02 15.89
C TYR A 150 -18.41 -5.52 14.87
N SER A 151 -19.59 -4.90 14.80
CA SER A 151 -20.57 -5.22 13.75
C SER A 151 -19.97 -4.99 12.36
N PHE A 152 -20.28 -5.91 11.44
CA PHE A 152 -19.76 -5.85 10.08
C PHE A 152 -20.08 -4.52 9.38
N THR A 153 -21.26 -3.95 9.61
CA THR A 153 -21.66 -2.64 9.09
C THR A 153 -20.71 -1.53 9.56
N SER A 154 -20.37 -1.51 10.85
CA SER A 154 -19.41 -0.53 11.39
C SER A 154 -18.02 -0.70 10.79
N ILE A 155 -17.57 -1.95 10.59
CA ILE A 155 -16.30 -2.24 9.91
C ILE A 155 -16.29 -1.66 8.50
N VAL A 156 -17.37 -1.87 7.73
CA VAL A 156 -17.51 -1.31 6.37
C VAL A 156 -17.50 0.22 6.39
N VAL A 157 -18.20 0.85 7.33
CA VAL A 157 -18.23 2.32 7.47
C VAL A 157 -16.86 2.87 7.85
N ILE A 158 -16.20 2.31 8.85
CA ILE A 158 -14.87 2.72 9.30
C ILE A 158 -13.85 2.54 8.16
N ALA A 159 -13.88 1.39 7.49
CA ALA A 159 -13.02 1.13 6.34
C ALA A 159 -13.30 2.16 5.22
N GLY A 160 -14.56 2.39 4.86
CA GLY A 160 -14.93 3.33 3.80
C GLY A 160 -14.47 4.75 4.09
N LEU A 161 -14.73 5.25 5.30
CA LEU A 161 -14.36 6.58 5.74
C LEU A 161 -12.84 6.79 5.81
N THR A 162 -12.08 5.77 6.23
CA THR A 162 -10.61 5.84 6.25
C THR A 162 -9.98 5.79 4.85
N HIS A 163 -10.72 5.33 3.84
CA HIS A 163 -10.25 5.28 2.44
C HIS A 163 -10.69 6.46 1.56
N VAL A 164 -11.57 7.35 2.05
CA VAL A 164 -11.93 8.62 1.38
C VAL A 164 -10.70 9.40 0.86
N PRO A 165 -9.58 9.52 1.60
CA PRO A 165 -8.40 10.23 1.13
C PRO A 165 -7.81 9.67 -0.17
N HIS A 166 -7.89 8.36 -0.40
CA HIS A 166 -7.36 7.74 -1.62
C HIS A 166 -8.10 8.28 -2.85
N VAL A 167 -9.43 8.36 -2.80
CA VAL A 167 -10.23 8.95 -3.89
C VAL A 167 -9.95 10.44 -4.03
N TYR A 168 -9.88 11.17 -2.90
CA TYR A 168 -9.55 12.58 -2.89
C TYR A 168 -8.24 12.88 -3.64
N LEU A 169 -7.18 12.09 -3.45
CA LEU A 169 -5.89 12.29 -4.14
C LEU A 169 -6.05 12.31 -5.67
N TYR A 170 -6.75 11.33 -6.23
CA TYR A 170 -6.95 11.22 -7.69
C TYR A 170 -7.94 12.25 -8.22
N ALA A 171 -9.06 12.44 -7.53
CA ALA A 171 -10.10 13.39 -7.93
C ALA A 171 -9.58 14.84 -7.92
N SER A 172 -8.82 15.22 -6.89
CA SER A 172 -8.26 16.57 -6.80
C SER A 172 -7.15 16.83 -7.83
N SER A 173 -6.32 15.83 -8.15
CA SER A 173 -5.35 15.94 -9.25
C SER A 173 -6.05 16.15 -10.60
N ALA A 174 -7.12 15.38 -10.87
CA ALA A 174 -7.93 15.55 -12.07
C ALA A 174 -8.58 16.93 -12.13
N LEU A 175 -9.20 17.39 -11.02
CA LEU A 175 -9.80 18.73 -10.95
C LEU A 175 -8.77 19.84 -11.16
N LYS A 176 -7.56 19.73 -10.61
CA LYS A 176 -6.50 20.75 -10.82
C LYS A 176 -6.03 20.82 -12.27
N SER A 177 -6.09 19.71 -13.00
CA SER A 177 -5.66 19.63 -14.40
C SER A 177 -6.67 20.24 -15.40
N LEU A 178 -7.93 20.36 -15.01
CA LEU A 178 -9.00 20.94 -15.82
C LEU A 178 -9.13 22.45 -15.56
N GLY A 179 -9.28 23.25 -16.61
CA GLY A 179 -9.61 24.69 -16.49
C GLY A 179 -10.94 24.94 -15.76
N SER A 180 -11.21 26.19 -15.37
CA SER A 180 -12.49 26.60 -14.76
C SER A 180 -13.50 27.15 -15.75
N ASP A 181 -13.19 27.22 -17.05
CA ASP A 181 -14.02 27.91 -18.05
C ASP A 181 -15.46 27.37 -18.12
N VAL A 182 -15.63 26.04 -18.10
CA VAL A 182 -16.96 25.39 -18.14
C VAL A 182 -17.74 25.62 -16.83
N GLU A 183 -17.04 25.64 -15.69
CA GLU A 183 -17.64 25.93 -14.39
C GLU A 183 -18.08 27.40 -14.30
N GLU A 184 -17.25 28.31 -14.82
CA GLU A 184 -17.54 29.75 -14.88
C GLU A 184 -18.71 30.03 -15.81
N ALA A 185 -18.79 29.38 -16.98
CA ALA A 185 -19.95 29.46 -17.87
C ALA A 185 -21.24 28.99 -17.18
N ALA A 186 -21.18 27.87 -16.45
CA ALA A 186 -22.32 27.38 -15.67
C ALA A 186 -22.73 28.37 -14.56
N ARG A 187 -21.76 29.03 -13.91
CA ARG A 187 -22.03 30.07 -12.91
C ARG A 187 -22.67 31.32 -13.51
N VAL A 188 -22.25 31.75 -14.70
CA VAL A 188 -22.88 32.86 -15.44
C VAL A 188 -24.32 32.51 -15.83
N ALA A 189 -24.59 31.26 -16.17
CA ALA A 189 -25.93 30.74 -16.41
C ALA A 189 -26.80 30.57 -15.14
N GLY A 190 -26.29 30.94 -13.96
CA GLY A 190 -27.04 30.92 -12.70
C GLY A 190 -26.93 29.62 -11.89
N ALA A 191 -26.10 28.65 -12.30
CA ALA A 191 -25.95 27.40 -11.56
C ALA A 191 -25.33 27.65 -10.17
N SER A 192 -25.90 27.08 -9.11
CA SER A 192 -25.33 27.08 -7.75
C SER A 192 -24.06 26.23 -7.65
N PRO A 193 -23.19 26.41 -6.63
CA PRO A 193 -21.98 25.60 -6.46
C PRO A 193 -22.25 24.08 -6.40
N LEU A 194 -23.38 23.67 -5.84
CA LEU A 194 -23.78 22.27 -5.77
C LEU A 194 -24.20 21.72 -7.15
N GLN A 195 -24.92 22.53 -7.94
CA GLN A 195 -25.24 22.19 -9.33
C GLN A 195 -23.97 22.11 -10.19
N VAL A 196 -23.03 23.03 -10.01
CA VAL A 196 -21.72 22.96 -10.69
C VAL A 196 -20.97 21.69 -10.30
N MET A 197 -20.97 21.32 -9.01
CA MET A 197 -20.34 20.08 -8.55
C MET A 197 -20.93 18.84 -9.23
N PHE A 198 -22.24 18.62 -9.15
CA PHE A 198 -22.87 17.39 -9.63
C PHE A 198 -23.12 17.35 -11.14
N ASN A 199 -23.33 18.48 -11.79
CA ASN A 199 -23.70 18.53 -13.21
C ASN A 199 -22.52 18.90 -14.13
N VAL A 200 -21.44 19.44 -13.59
CA VAL A 200 -20.28 19.88 -14.38
C VAL A 200 -18.99 19.21 -13.89
N SER A 201 -18.51 19.57 -12.70
CA SER A 201 -17.17 19.19 -12.25
C SER A 201 -16.98 17.69 -12.01
N LEU A 202 -17.88 17.05 -11.24
CA LEU A 202 -17.78 15.60 -10.97
C LEU A 202 -17.99 14.76 -12.25
N PRO A 203 -19.00 15.05 -13.11
CA PRO A 203 -19.13 14.39 -14.40
C PRO A 203 -17.88 14.49 -15.27
N MET A 204 -17.24 15.66 -15.33
CA MET A 204 -16.00 15.87 -16.10
C MET A 204 -14.83 15.02 -15.58
N ILE A 205 -14.77 14.74 -14.28
CA ILE A 205 -13.74 13.88 -13.68
C ILE A 205 -14.19 12.43 -13.47
N THR A 206 -15.34 12.02 -14.00
CA THR A 206 -15.85 10.63 -13.86
C THR A 206 -14.82 9.57 -14.24
N PRO A 207 -13.99 9.71 -15.29
CA PRO A 207 -12.95 8.73 -15.58
C PRO A 207 -11.94 8.57 -14.45
N ALA A 208 -11.58 9.66 -13.76
CA ALA A 208 -10.69 9.65 -12.60
C ALA A 208 -11.38 9.06 -11.36
N LEU A 209 -12.68 9.35 -11.16
CA LEU A 209 -13.48 8.75 -10.09
C LEU A 209 -13.68 7.25 -10.31
N ALA A 210 -13.93 6.79 -11.54
CA ALA A 210 -14.02 5.38 -11.88
C ALA A 210 -12.69 4.66 -11.61
N TYR A 211 -11.57 5.27 -12.02
CA TYR A 211 -10.24 4.75 -11.69
C TYR A 211 -10.02 4.62 -10.17
N ALA A 212 -10.37 5.65 -9.41
CA ALA A 212 -10.26 5.66 -7.96
C ALA A 212 -11.24 4.67 -7.29
N GLY A 213 -12.41 4.46 -7.89
CA GLY A 213 -13.39 3.48 -7.44
C GLY A 213 -12.88 2.04 -7.60
N VAL A 214 -12.31 1.70 -8.76
CA VAL A 214 -11.68 0.39 -8.95
C VAL A 214 -10.49 0.21 -8.00
N LEU A 215 -9.71 1.26 -7.77
CA LEU A 215 -8.61 1.23 -6.78
C LEU A 215 -9.12 0.88 -5.38
N VAL A 216 -10.12 1.62 -4.89
CA VAL A 216 -10.64 1.43 -3.54
C VAL A 216 -11.32 0.07 -3.44
N PHE A 217 -12.13 -0.33 -4.41
CA PHE A 217 -12.72 -1.67 -4.44
C PHE A 217 -11.66 -2.78 -4.35
N PHE A 218 -10.56 -2.63 -5.10
CA PHE A 218 -9.40 -3.52 -5.00
C PHE A 218 -8.78 -3.51 -3.58
N LEU A 219 -8.54 -2.34 -2.99
CA LEU A 219 -8.04 -2.22 -1.61
C LEU A 219 -8.96 -2.91 -0.59
N GLY A 220 -10.27 -2.96 -0.86
CA GLY A 220 -11.27 -3.68 -0.08
C GLY A 220 -10.98 -5.17 0.08
N PHE A 221 -10.46 -5.83 -0.96
CA PHE A 221 -10.03 -7.24 -0.90
C PHE A 221 -8.71 -7.42 -0.13
N GLU A 222 -7.94 -6.34 0.03
CA GLU A 222 -6.66 -6.33 0.73
C GLU A 222 -6.75 -5.89 2.19
N VAL A 223 -7.92 -5.39 2.65
CA VAL A 223 -8.09 -4.93 4.02
C VAL A 223 -7.92 -6.10 4.99
N PHE A 224 -6.74 -6.17 5.58
CA PHE A 224 -6.37 -7.23 6.51
C PHE A 224 -6.38 -6.72 7.96
N GLY A 225 -5.50 -5.79 8.32
CA GLY A 225 -5.26 -5.40 9.72
C GLY A 225 -6.48 -4.81 10.43
N LEU A 226 -7.25 -3.98 9.72
CA LEU A 226 -8.47 -3.39 10.29
C LEU A 226 -9.51 -4.48 10.62
N VAL A 227 -9.71 -5.44 9.72
CA VAL A 227 -10.68 -6.54 9.92
C VAL A 227 -10.15 -7.57 10.91
N LEU A 228 -8.84 -7.82 10.94
CA LEU A 228 -8.23 -8.70 11.95
C LEU A 228 -8.51 -8.21 13.38
N VAL A 229 -8.54 -6.89 13.57
CA VAL A 229 -8.79 -6.28 14.89
C VAL A 229 -10.28 -6.14 15.20
N LEU A 230 -11.05 -5.59 14.26
CA LEU A 230 -12.47 -5.27 14.51
C LEU A 230 -13.41 -6.44 14.21
N GLY A 231 -13.05 -7.32 13.29
CA GLY A 231 -13.90 -8.45 12.88
C GLY A 231 -13.77 -9.66 13.78
N ASP A 232 -12.61 -9.87 14.40
CA ASP A 232 -12.33 -11.05 15.23
C ASP A 232 -13.32 -11.28 16.39
N PRO A 233 -13.71 -10.25 17.18
CA PRO A 233 -14.61 -10.45 18.33
C PRO A 233 -15.99 -11.02 17.98
N GLU A 234 -16.52 -10.73 16.79
CA GLU A 234 -17.81 -11.26 16.30
C GLU A 234 -17.65 -12.32 15.21
N GLY A 235 -16.42 -12.76 14.92
CA GLY A 235 -16.14 -13.78 13.90
C GLY A 235 -16.31 -13.28 12.44
N HIS A 236 -16.30 -11.98 12.20
CA HIS A 236 -16.34 -11.43 10.83
C HIS A 236 -14.98 -11.57 10.17
N MET A 237 -14.86 -12.53 9.26
CA MET A 237 -13.65 -12.75 8.48
C MET A 237 -13.83 -12.29 7.04
N VAL A 238 -12.72 -11.85 6.43
CA VAL A 238 -12.54 -11.65 4.99
C VAL A 238 -11.46 -12.60 4.48
N LEU A 239 -11.30 -12.74 3.16
CA LEU A 239 -10.33 -13.66 2.57
C LEU A 239 -8.90 -13.49 3.10
N ALA A 240 -8.45 -12.26 3.33
CA ALA A 240 -7.12 -12.01 3.89
C ALA A 240 -6.97 -12.53 5.34
N THR A 241 -7.98 -12.33 6.18
CA THR A 241 -7.96 -12.85 7.56
C THR A 241 -8.15 -14.37 7.60
N TYR A 242 -8.93 -14.94 6.68
CA TYR A 242 -9.08 -16.39 6.52
C TYR A 242 -7.74 -17.03 6.15
N LEU A 243 -7.03 -16.48 5.15
CA LEU A 243 -5.69 -16.93 4.76
C LEU A 243 -4.72 -16.94 5.95
N TYR A 244 -4.73 -15.86 6.75
CA TYR A 244 -3.90 -15.74 7.94
C TYR A 244 -4.22 -16.81 9.00
N LYS A 245 -5.52 -17.00 9.31
CA LYS A 245 -5.99 -17.91 10.35
C LYS A 245 -5.94 -19.38 9.98
N LEU A 246 -5.82 -19.71 8.70
CA LEU A 246 -5.79 -21.09 8.21
C LEU A 246 -4.68 -21.92 8.89
N THR A 247 -3.53 -21.31 9.15
CA THR A 247 -2.42 -21.93 9.91
C THR A 247 -2.85 -22.36 11.31
N ASN A 248 -3.57 -21.48 12.00
CA ASN A 248 -4.00 -21.71 13.37
C ASN A 248 -5.13 -22.75 13.45
N LYS A 249 -6.03 -22.74 12.45
CA LYS A 249 -7.15 -23.68 12.36
C LYS A 249 -6.69 -25.15 12.24
N LEU A 250 -5.58 -25.40 11.54
CA LEU A 250 -5.09 -26.75 11.25
C LEU A 250 -3.92 -27.19 12.12
N GLY A 251 -3.42 -26.31 13.00
CA GLY A 251 -2.28 -26.59 13.89
C GLY A 251 -0.93 -26.83 13.17
N THR A 252 -0.93 -26.83 11.83
CA THR A 252 0.26 -27.03 10.99
C THR A 252 0.22 -26.09 9.79
N PRO A 253 1.38 -25.62 9.28
CA PRO A 253 1.43 -24.81 8.07
C PRO A 253 0.99 -25.58 6.82
N SER A 254 -0.28 -25.45 6.45
CA SER A 254 -0.84 -26.05 5.22
C SER A 254 -0.59 -25.17 3.99
N TYR A 255 0.66 -25.18 3.50
CA TYR A 255 1.08 -24.32 2.39
C TYR A 255 0.25 -24.49 1.10
N HIS A 256 -0.22 -25.70 0.80
CA HIS A 256 -1.08 -25.95 -0.36
C HIS A 256 -2.44 -25.24 -0.26
N LEU A 257 -3.07 -25.25 0.92
CA LEU A 257 -4.34 -24.56 1.13
C LEU A 257 -4.14 -23.04 1.04
N MET A 258 -3.09 -22.52 1.68
CA MET A 258 -2.77 -21.10 1.58
C MET A 258 -2.52 -20.67 0.12
N ALA A 259 -1.84 -21.51 -0.67
CA ALA A 259 -1.61 -21.28 -2.09
C ALA A 259 -2.92 -21.28 -2.90
N ALA A 260 -3.85 -22.18 -2.61
CA ALA A 260 -5.14 -22.21 -3.31
C ALA A 260 -6.00 -20.97 -2.98
N VAL A 261 -6.09 -20.55 -1.70
CA VAL A 261 -6.75 -19.28 -1.32
C VAL A 261 -6.10 -18.08 -2.02
N ALA A 262 -4.77 -18.08 -2.07
CA ALA A 262 -4.00 -17.06 -2.75
C ALA A 262 -4.29 -16.96 -4.24
N VAL A 263 -4.38 -18.09 -4.94
CA VAL A 263 -4.75 -18.14 -6.35
C VAL A 263 -6.17 -17.59 -6.54
N CYS A 264 -7.13 -17.95 -5.67
CA CYS A 264 -8.47 -17.36 -5.69
C CYS A 264 -8.44 -15.82 -5.54
N LEU A 265 -7.63 -15.30 -4.62
CA LEU A 265 -7.44 -13.85 -4.47
C LEU A 265 -6.85 -13.22 -5.73
N VAL A 266 -5.77 -13.77 -6.29
CA VAL A 266 -5.12 -13.27 -7.50
C VAL A 266 -6.06 -13.30 -8.71
N MET A 267 -6.91 -14.32 -8.82
CA MET A 267 -7.92 -14.41 -9.88
C MET A 267 -8.96 -13.29 -9.80
N VAL A 268 -9.24 -12.76 -8.60
CA VAL A 268 -10.14 -11.61 -8.42
C VAL A 268 -9.41 -10.29 -8.61
N THR A 269 -8.22 -10.13 -8.03
CA THR A 269 -7.50 -8.86 -8.01
C THR A 269 -6.82 -8.52 -9.33
N MET A 270 -6.30 -9.49 -10.07
CA MET A 270 -5.59 -9.24 -11.32
C MET A 270 -6.49 -8.61 -12.41
N PRO A 271 -7.72 -9.11 -12.66
CA PRO A 271 -8.67 -8.43 -13.54
C PRO A 271 -8.95 -6.99 -13.10
N LEU A 272 -9.10 -6.73 -11.80
CA LEU A 272 -9.33 -5.36 -11.28
C LEU A 272 -8.15 -4.43 -11.60
N VAL A 273 -6.90 -4.90 -11.46
CA VAL A 273 -5.70 -4.12 -11.83
C VAL A 273 -5.66 -3.87 -13.34
N MET A 274 -6.07 -4.84 -14.18
CA MET A 274 -6.16 -4.65 -15.63
C MET A 274 -7.22 -3.62 -16.02
N VAL A 275 -8.41 -3.69 -15.42
CA VAL A 275 -9.48 -2.69 -15.60
C VAL A 275 -9.01 -1.32 -15.15
N GLN A 276 -8.37 -1.24 -13.97
CA GLN A 276 -7.80 -0.02 -13.44
C GLN A 276 -6.81 0.63 -14.43
N ARG A 277 -5.92 -0.17 -15.04
CA ARG A 277 -4.98 0.35 -16.05
C ARG A 277 -5.68 0.80 -17.33
N TRP A 278 -6.68 0.05 -17.78
CA TRP A 278 -7.46 0.41 -18.96
C TRP A 278 -8.13 1.79 -18.78
N LEU A 279 -8.72 2.04 -17.61
CA LEU A 279 -9.31 3.33 -17.26
C LEU A 279 -8.29 4.49 -17.28
N LEU A 280 -7.04 4.28 -16.83
CA LEU A 280 -5.99 5.31 -16.90
C LEU A 280 -5.64 5.72 -18.33
N LYS A 281 -5.57 4.76 -19.25
CA LYS A 281 -5.27 5.06 -20.66
C LYS A 281 -6.34 5.96 -21.27
N SER A 282 -7.59 5.76 -20.87
CA SER A 282 -8.72 6.58 -21.30
C SER A 282 -8.72 7.95 -20.63
N ALA A 283 -8.43 8.05 -19.32
CA ALA A 283 -8.38 9.31 -18.59
C ALA A 283 -7.39 10.33 -19.20
N ASN A 284 -6.22 9.88 -19.65
CA ASN A 284 -5.23 10.75 -20.31
C ASN A 284 -5.69 11.29 -21.68
N LYS A 285 -6.69 10.67 -22.32
CA LYS A 285 -7.24 11.15 -23.61
C LYS A 285 -8.20 12.35 -23.44
N PHE A 286 -8.76 12.55 -22.26
CA PHE A 286 -9.69 13.65 -21.98
C PHE A 286 -9.00 14.96 -21.57
N VAL A 287 -7.66 15.00 -21.54
CA VAL A 287 -6.84 16.17 -21.14
C VAL A 287 -6.45 17.04 -22.35
N SER A 288 -7.17 16.97 -23.47
CA SER A 288 -6.92 17.85 -24.63
C SER A 288 -7.88 19.04 -24.66
N ILE A 289 -7.71 19.99 -23.74
CA ILE A 289 -8.00 21.40 -24.04
C ILE A 289 -6.80 22.23 -23.58
N LYS A 290 -5.91 22.51 -24.54
CA LYS A 290 -4.84 23.51 -24.42
C LYS A 290 -5.49 24.89 -24.43
N GLY A 291 -5.78 25.41 -23.25
CA GLY A 291 -5.87 26.84 -22.96
C GLY A 291 -4.86 27.14 -21.86
N LYS A 292 -4.09 28.24 -21.98
CA LYS A 292 -3.23 28.71 -20.89
C LYS A 292 -4.08 28.74 -19.61
N GLY A 293 -3.67 27.97 -18.59
CA GLY A 293 -4.47 27.76 -17.37
C GLY A 293 -4.98 29.07 -16.80
N ALA A 294 -6.27 29.34 -17.01
CA ALA A 294 -6.95 30.41 -16.31
C ALA A 294 -6.90 30.09 -14.82
N ARG A 295 -6.45 31.06 -14.02
CA ARG A 295 -6.40 30.94 -12.57
C ARG A 295 -7.83 30.76 -12.07
N SER A 296 -8.20 29.53 -11.68
CA SER A 296 -9.53 29.25 -11.15
C SER A 296 -9.80 30.14 -9.93
N LYS A 297 -10.83 30.97 -10.02
CA LYS A 297 -11.31 31.76 -8.88
C LYS A 297 -12.17 30.85 -8.00
N ALA A 298 -11.83 30.77 -6.72
CA ALA A 298 -12.59 29.97 -5.76
C ALA A 298 -14.08 30.36 -5.75
N MET A 299 -14.96 29.37 -5.89
CA MET A 299 -16.40 29.57 -5.85
C MET A 299 -16.87 29.86 -4.42
N PRO A 300 -17.62 30.95 -4.19
CA PRO A 300 -18.10 31.29 -2.86
C PRO A 300 -19.24 30.34 -2.44
N LEU A 301 -19.05 29.63 -1.33
CA LEU A 301 -20.09 28.80 -0.69
C LEU A 301 -21.05 29.62 0.18
N GLY A 302 -20.70 30.87 0.51
CA GLY A 302 -21.49 31.70 1.41
C GLY A 302 -21.56 31.10 2.82
N ARG A 303 -22.76 31.00 3.40
CA ARG A 303 -22.95 30.42 4.75
C ARG A 303 -22.69 28.92 4.82
N TRP A 304 -22.85 28.21 3.70
CA TRP A 304 -22.63 26.76 3.61
C TRP A 304 -21.17 26.34 3.82
N LYS A 305 -20.21 27.29 3.73
CA LYS A 305 -18.80 27.01 4.00
C LYS A 305 -18.55 26.49 5.42
N TRP A 306 -19.32 26.96 6.40
CA TRP A 306 -19.18 26.53 7.78
C TRP A 306 -19.78 25.16 8.02
N LEU A 307 -20.88 24.83 7.35
CA LEU A 307 -21.44 23.46 7.39
C LEU A 307 -20.48 22.47 6.72
N ALA A 308 -19.96 22.81 5.54
CA ALA A 308 -18.97 21.99 4.85
C ALA A 308 -17.71 21.80 5.71
N PHE A 309 -17.22 22.87 6.34
CA PHE A 309 -16.11 22.79 7.29
C PHE A 309 -16.42 21.89 8.49
N ALA A 310 -17.60 22.04 9.11
CA ALA A 310 -18.02 21.24 10.26
C ALA A 310 -18.14 19.75 9.90
N LEU A 311 -18.69 19.41 8.73
CA LEU A 311 -18.79 18.03 8.27
C LEU A 311 -17.41 17.41 8.00
N ILE A 312 -16.52 18.14 7.32
CA ILE A 312 -15.14 17.67 7.08
C ILE A 312 -14.40 17.51 8.40
N PHE A 313 -14.53 18.49 9.30
CA PHE A 313 -13.91 18.45 10.61
C PHE A 313 -14.43 17.26 11.44
N GLY A 314 -15.75 17.05 11.49
CA GLY A 314 -16.36 15.91 12.17
C GLY A 314 -15.89 14.57 11.62
N TRP A 315 -15.80 14.44 10.29
CA TRP A 315 -15.22 13.25 9.65
C TRP A 315 -13.74 13.05 10.00
N LEU A 316 -12.92 14.11 10.06
CA LEU A 316 -11.52 14.03 10.49
C LEU A 316 -11.39 13.70 11.97
N MET A 317 -12.27 14.22 12.82
CA MET A 317 -12.33 13.85 14.24
C MET A 317 -12.60 12.35 14.38
N PHE A 318 -13.60 11.85 13.66
CA PHE A 318 -13.94 10.43 13.68
C PHE A 318 -12.83 9.54 13.13
N THR A 319 -12.27 9.89 11.97
CA THR A 319 -11.31 9.04 11.28
C THR A 319 -9.90 9.10 11.83
N ILE A 320 -9.47 10.24 12.39
CA ILE A 320 -8.09 10.44 12.83
C ILE A 320 -8.04 10.57 14.34
N ILE A 321 -8.74 11.56 14.90
CA ILE A 321 -8.55 11.90 16.32
C ILE A 321 -9.07 10.81 17.24
N MET A 322 -10.23 10.23 16.98
CA MET A 322 -10.79 9.15 17.81
C MET A 322 -9.82 7.96 17.93
N PRO A 323 -9.38 7.29 16.85
CA PRO A 323 -8.48 6.15 16.99
C PRO A 323 -7.10 6.55 17.54
N LEU A 324 -6.54 7.69 17.13
CA LEU A 324 -5.22 8.12 17.63
C LEU A 324 -5.25 8.50 19.11
N SER A 325 -6.30 9.16 19.58
CA SER A 325 -6.47 9.48 21.01
C SER A 325 -6.59 8.23 21.86
N GLY A 326 -7.29 7.19 21.37
CA GLY A 326 -7.32 5.88 22.02
C GLY A 326 -5.93 5.29 22.21
N ILE A 327 -5.13 5.26 21.15
CA ILE A 327 -3.76 4.71 21.19
C ILE A 327 -2.87 5.49 22.15
N VAL A 328 -2.86 6.82 22.02
CA VAL A 328 -2.06 7.70 22.88
C VAL A 328 -2.42 7.44 24.33
N LEU A 329 -3.70 7.50 24.68
CA LEU A 329 -4.14 7.30 26.05
C LEU A 329 -3.73 5.91 26.56
N ARG A 330 -4.04 4.86 25.79
CA ARG A 330 -3.75 3.47 26.16
C ARG A 330 -2.26 3.18 26.33
N SER A 331 -1.39 3.87 25.59
CA SER A 331 0.07 3.72 25.74
C SER A 331 0.63 4.30 27.04
N PHE A 332 -0.12 5.16 27.73
CA PHE A 332 0.31 5.81 28.98
C PHE A 332 -0.46 5.34 30.22
N VAL A 333 -1.31 4.31 30.12
CA VAL A 333 -2.08 3.78 31.26
C VAL A 333 -1.89 2.26 31.42
N GLN A 334 -1.89 1.79 32.67
CA GLN A 334 -1.76 0.36 32.99
C GLN A 334 -2.99 -0.43 32.54
N TYR A 335 -4.18 0.08 32.85
CA TYR A 335 -5.46 -0.50 32.45
C TYR A 335 -6.48 0.61 32.24
N TRP A 336 -7.57 0.28 31.56
CA TRP A 336 -8.66 1.20 31.27
C TRP A 336 -10.00 0.46 31.36
N GLY A 337 -11.07 1.21 31.58
CA GLY A 337 -12.41 0.65 31.65
C GLY A 337 -13.31 1.42 32.60
N GLU A 338 -14.49 0.86 32.84
CA GLU A 338 -15.50 1.44 33.70
C GLU A 338 -15.00 1.58 35.15
N GLY A 339 -15.21 2.75 35.76
CA GLY A 339 -14.78 3.03 37.13
C GLY A 339 -13.28 3.34 37.32
N VAL A 340 -12.48 3.35 36.25
CA VAL A 340 -11.04 3.63 36.33
C VAL A 340 -10.75 5.12 36.20
N ARG A 341 -10.10 5.70 37.22
CA ARG A 341 -9.58 7.08 37.15
C ARG A 341 -8.21 7.08 36.47
N LEU A 342 -8.11 7.71 35.30
CA LEU A 342 -6.89 7.69 34.48
C LEU A 342 -5.66 8.26 35.18
N ALA A 343 -5.84 9.25 36.06
CA ALA A 343 -4.75 9.87 36.79
C ALA A 343 -4.02 8.88 37.73
N ASP A 344 -4.72 7.87 38.23
CA ASP A 344 -4.18 6.91 39.20
C ASP A 344 -3.37 5.78 38.53
N VAL A 345 -3.56 5.59 37.21
CA VAL A 345 -3.04 4.44 36.46
C VAL A 345 -2.03 4.83 35.39
N LEU A 346 -1.53 6.08 35.43
CA LEU A 346 -0.50 6.55 34.50
C LEU A 346 0.79 5.74 34.67
N THR A 347 1.38 5.34 33.54
CA THR A 347 2.58 4.52 33.54
C THR A 347 3.43 4.74 32.29
N LEU A 348 4.73 4.47 32.42
CA LEU A 348 5.68 4.36 31.31
C LEU A 348 6.24 2.94 31.18
N GLN A 349 5.69 1.99 31.95
CA GLN A 349 6.18 0.62 32.03
C GLN A 349 6.16 -0.08 30.67
N HIS A 350 5.13 0.14 29.85
CA HIS A 350 5.03 -0.44 28.51
C HIS A 350 6.20 -0.07 27.59
N PHE A 351 6.68 1.18 27.68
CA PHE A 351 7.85 1.63 26.92
C PHE A 351 9.15 1.02 27.46
N ARG A 352 9.23 0.83 28.79
CA ARG A 352 10.35 0.15 29.42
C ARG A 352 10.45 -1.31 28.97
N GLU A 353 9.32 -2.02 28.93
CA GLU A 353 9.25 -3.40 28.44
C GLU A 353 9.69 -3.51 26.97
N ILE A 354 9.33 -2.55 26.12
CA ILE A 354 9.80 -2.48 24.73
C ILE A 354 11.32 -2.36 24.66
N ILE A 355 11.92 -1.53 25.52
CA ILE A 355 13.38 -1.33 25.56
C ILE A 355 14.09 -2.57 26.11
N GLU A 356 13.53 -3.20 27.14
CA GLU A 356 14.10 -4.38 27.80
C GLU A 356 13.98 -5.66 26.93
N GLN A 357 13.00 -5.74 26.05
CA GLN A 357 12.83 -6.87 25.12
C GLN A 357 13.62 -6.64 23.81
N PRO A 358 14.69 -7.41 23.55
CA PRO A 358 15.54 -7.18 22.38
C PRO A 358 14.82 -7.34 21.04
N SER A 359 13.81 -8.20 20.95
CA SER A 359 13.01 -8.41 19.74
C SER A 359 12.17 -7.19 19.38
N LEU A 360 11.59 -6.51 20.37
CA LEU A 360 10.77 -5.31 20.16
C LEU A 360 11.65 -4.12 19.76
N MET A 361 12.77 -3.92 20.45
CA MET A 361 13.76 -2.90 20.09
C MET A 361 14.34 -3.14 18.69
N ARG A 362 14.68 -4.39 18.36
CA ARG A 362 15.13 -4.74 17.00
C ARG A 362 14.04 -4.48 15.97
N GLY A 363 12.78 -4.74 16.30
CA GLY A 363 11.62 -4.38 15.49
C GLY A 363 11.58 -2.91 15.10
N ILE A 364 11.81 -2.02 16.07
CA ILE A 364 11.86 -0.57 15.84
C ILE A 364 13.04 -0.21 14.94
N LEU A 365 14.25 -0.67 15.30
CA LEU A 365 15.46 -0.37 14.55
C LEU A 365 15.41 -0.88 13.10
N ASN A 366 14.96 -2.12 12.90
CA ASN A 366 14.80 -2.72 11.58
C ASN A 366 13.76 -1.96 10.73
N THR A 367 12.68 -1.48 11.34
CA THR A 367 11.66 -0.68 10.62
C THR A 367 12.27 0.62 10.10
N VAL A 368 13.02 1.32 10.94
CA VAL A 368 13.72 2.56 10.54
C VAL A 368 14.81 2.26 9.49
N LEU A 369 15.59 1.18 9.65
CA LEU A 369 16.63 0.78 8.70
C LEU A 369 16.04 0.40 7.33
N ILE A 370 14.95 -0.36 7.31
CA ILE A 370 14.24 -0.70 6.07
C ILE A 370 13.68 0.56 5.43
N GLY A 371 13.05 1.45 6.20
CA GLY A 371 12.53 2.72 5.67
C GLY A 371 13.64 3.55 5.02
N VAL A 372 14.71 3.84 5.78
CA VAL A 372 15.76 4.77 5.36
C VAL A 372 16.67 4.16 4.30
N ILE A 373 17.37 3.07 4.65
CA ILE A 373 18.37 2.43 3.79
C ILE A 373 17.68 1.57 2.74
N GLY A 374 16.71 0.76 3.17
CA GLY A 374 15.95 -0.09 2.27
C GLY A 374 15.12 0.71 1.26
N GLY A 375 14.47 1.80 1.68
CA GLY A 375 13.76 2.70 0.78
C GLY A 375 14.69 3.35 -0.25
N ALA A 376 15.90 3.75 0.16
CA ALA A 376 16.89 4.31 -0.76
C ALA A 376 17.36 3.28 -1.78
N ALA A 377 17.67 2.06 -1.34
CA ALA A 377 18.03 0.95 -2.20
C ALA A 377 16.89 0.59 -3.19
N ALA A 378 15.64 0.60 -2.72
CA ALA A 378 14.47 0.36 -3.55
C ALA A 378 14.35 1.43 -4.65
N VAL A 379 14.50 2.72 -4.32
CA VAL A 379 14.47 3.82 -5.30
C VAL A 379 15.60 3.69 -6.32
N ILE A 380 16.79 3.23 -5.94
CA ILE A 380 17.89 2.94 -6.87
C ILE A 380 17.48 1.83 -7.85
N CYS A 381 16.92 0.72 -7.36
CA CYS A 381 16.42 -0.37 -8.20
C CYS A 381 15.31 0.10 -9.15
N TYR A 382 14.35 0.87 -8.65
CA TYR A 382 13.27 1.44 -9.44
C TYR A 382 13.79 2.41 -10.50
N CYS A 383 14.78 3.24 -10.16
CA CYS A 383 15.43 4.15 -11.11
C CYS A 383 16.11 3.36 -12.24
N ALA A 384 16.81 2.27 -11.91
CA ALA A 384 17.42 1.41 -12.92
C ALA A 384 16.38 0.79 -13.87
N ILE A 385 15.25 0.30 -13.35
CA ILE A 385 14.15 -0.25 -14.16
C ILE A 385 13.52 0.86 -15.02
N ALA A 386 13.25 2.04 -14.44
CA ALA A 386 12.64 3.17 -15.13
C ALA A 386 13.54 3.67 -16.28
N LEU A 387 14.85 3.79 -16.05
CA LEU A 387 15.83 4.15 -17.09
C LEU A 387 15.98 3.06 -18.17
N ALA A 388 15.83 1.77 -17.81
CA ALA A 388 15.85 0.68 -18.78
C ALA A 388 14.67 0.77 -19.78
N MET A 389 13.53 1.29 -19.32
CA MET A 389 12.28 1.52 -20.05
C MET A 389 12.17 2.91 -20.71
N HIS A 390 12.92 3.90 -20.23
CA HIS A 390 12.76 5.29 -20.63
C HIS A 390 12.98 5.50 -22.14
N ARG A 391 11.95 6.05 -22.81
CA ARG A 391 11.95 6.44 -24.24
C ARG A 391 12.32 5.34 -25.23
N LYS A 392 11.97 4.08 -24.93
CA LYS A 392 12.21 2.94 -25.84
C LYS A 392 10.90 2.34 -26.36
N PRO A 393 10.61 2.45 -27.68
CA PRO A 393 9.37 1.95 -28.25
C PRO A 393 9.48 0.46 -28.66
N ASP A 394 9.98 -0.41 -27.78
CA ASP A 394 10.19 -1.82 -28.06
C ASP A 394 9.30 -2.76 -27.22
N MET A 395 9.21 -4.02 -27.65
CA MET A 395 8.34 -5.02 -27.04
C MET A 395 8.78 -5.36 -25.60
N ILE A 396 10.08 -5.32 -25.32
CA ILE A 396 10.64 -5.54 -23.98
C ILE A 396 10.19 -4.46 -23.00
N THR A 397 10.20 -3.18 -23.42
CA THR A 397 9.70 -2.09 -22.58
C THR A 397 8.21 -2.25 -22.30
N ARG A 398 7.43 -2.65 -23.31
CA ARG A 398 6.00 -2.95 -23.09
C ARG A 398 5.84 -4.07 -22.08
N PHE A 399 6.52 -5.20 -22.27
CA PHE A 399 6.45 -6.34 -21.34
C PHE A 399 6.80 -5.93 -19.90
N LEU A 400 7.90 -5.19 -19.69
CA LEU A 400 8.25 -4.69 -18.36
C LEU A 400 7.21 -3.73 -17.79
N ASP A 401 6.64 -2.84 -18.61
CA ASP A 401 5.57 -1.92 -18.18
C ASP A 401 4.31 -2.67 -17.71
N TYR A 402 3.99 -3.83 -18.32
CA TYR A 402 2.96 -4.73 -17.78
C TYR A 402 3.43 -5.43 -16.50
N SER A 403 4.66 -5.94 -16.49
CA SER A 403 5.20 -6.73 -15.38
C SER A 403 5.28 -5.93 -14.08
N VAL A 404 5.72 -4.67 -14.13
CA VAL A 404 5.84 -3.77 -12.96
C VAL A 404 4.49 -3.57 -12.24
N LEU A 405 3.36 -3.74 -12.92
CA LEU A 405 2.03 -3.61 -12.32
C LEU A 405 1.53 -4.90 -11.68
N VAL A 406 2.13 -6.06 -11.99
CA VAL A 406 1.67 -7.35 -11.48
C VAL A 406 1.81 -7.47 -9.95
N PRO A 407 2.91 -7.05 -9.30
CA PRO A 407 3.01 -7.10 -7.84
C PRO A 407 1.92 -6.32 -7.12
N ARG A 408 1.39 -5.26 -7.75
CA ARG A 408 0.26 -4.51 -7.21
C ARG A 408 -1.01 -5.34 -7.14
N ALA A 409 -1.17 -6.40 -7.94
CA ALA A 409 -2.33 -7.29 -7.85
C ALA A 409 -2.22 -8.31 -6.71
N VAL A 410 -1.08 -8.39 -6.03
CA VAL A 410 -0.80 -9.37 -4.99
C VAL A 410 -0.98 -8.70 -3.63
N PRO A 411 -1.99 -9.08 -2.83
CA PRO A 411 -2.15 -8.55 -1.48
C PRO A 411 -0.88 -8.73 -0.66
N GLY A 412 -0.53 -7.74 0.18
CA GLY A 412 0.74 -7.76 0.89
C GLY A 412 0.95 -9.02 1.74
N LEU A 413 -0.12 -9.53 2.38
CA LEU A 413 -0.08 -10.80 3.12
C LEU A 413 0.32 -11.99 2.21
N LEU A 414 -0.23 -12.04 0.99
CA LEU A 414 0.11 -13.05 0.00
C LEU A 414 1.55 -12.87 -0.52
N ALA A 415 1.95 -11.63 -0.78
CA ALA A 415 3.31 -11.36 -1.22
C ALA A 415 4.32 -11.84 -0.16
N GLY A 416 4.08 -11.55 1.12
CA GLY A 416 4.89 -12.06 2.23
C GLY A 416 5.02 -13.58 2.24
N LEU A 417 3.90 -14.30 2.08
CA LEU A 417 3.90 -15.76 1.98
C LEU A 417 4.69 -16.26 0.76
N SER A 418 4.53 -15.61 -0.38
CA SER A 418 5.22 -15.99 -1.62
C SER A 418 6.74 -15.77 -1.53
N PHE A 419 7.17 -14.70 -0.88
CA PHE A 419 8.59 -14.43 -0.62
C PHE A 419 9.16 -15.40 0.41
N LEU A 420 8.40 -15.75 1.45
CA LEU A 420 8.78 -16.83 2.37
C LEU A 420 9.06 -18.12 1.58
N TRP A 421 8.22 -18.44 0.59
CA TRP A 421 8.45 -19.58 -0.29
C TRP A 421 9.63 -19.40 -1.23
N VAL A 422 9.91 -18.22 -1.76
CA VAL A 422 11.14 -17.99 -2.55
C VAL A 422 12.38 -18.34 -1.72
N PHE A 423 12.46 -17.86 -0.48
CA PHE A 423 13.61 -18.12 0.41
C PHE A 423 13.69 -19.58 0.89
N LEU A 424 12.58 -20.30 0.91
CA LEU A 424 12.54 -21.73 1.22
C LEU A 424 12.82 -22.63 0.00
N PHE A 425 12.22 -22.28 -1.14
CA PHE A 425 12.18 -23.08 -2.35
C PHE A 425 13.48 -23.00 -3.11
N VAL A 426 13.91 -21.78 -3.46
CA VAL A 426 15.02 -21.58 -4.39
C VAL A 426 16.29 -22.29 -3.92
N PRO A 427 16.71 -22.17 -2.64
CA PRO A 427 17.89 -22.88 -2.17
C PRO A 427 17.72 -24.41 -2.17
N SER A 428 16.51 -24.90 -1.86
CA SER A 428 16.23 -26.35 -1.80
C SER A 428 16.16 -26.98 -3.20
N TRP A 429 15.60 -26.28 -4.16
CA TRP A 429 15.52 -26.71 -5.55
C TRP A 429 16.89 -26.67 -6.23
N LEU A 430 17.68 -25.62 -5.99
CA LEU A 430 19.07 -25.54 -6.46
C LEU A 430 19.89 -26.71 -5.90
N ASP A 431 19.79 -26.98 -4.60
CA ASP A 431 20.47 -28.12 -3.96
C ASP A 431 20.05 -29.45 -4.60
N GLY A 432 18.75 -29.64 -4.83
CA GLY A 432 18.22 -30.82 -5.53
C GLY A 432 18.72 -30.98 -6.96
N MET A 433 18.84 -29.90 -7.74
CA MET A 433 19.35 -29.94 -9.11
C MET A 433 20.84 -30.23 -9.19
N LEU A 434 21.61 -29.80 -8.19
CA LEU A 434 23.06 -29.98 -8.14
C LEU A 434 23.46 -31.37 -7.61
N LYS A 435 22.56 -32.08 -6.93
CA LYS A 435 22.79 -33.45 -6.48
C LYS A 435 23.06 -34.37 -7.68
N GLY A 436 24.23 -35.02 -7.66
CA GLY A 436 24.69 -35.91 -8.74
C GLY A 436 25.48 -35.22 -9.86
N MET A 437 25.73 -33.91 -9.76
CA MET A 437 26.63 -33.19 -10.67
C MET A 437 28.04 -33.12 -10.07
N ASP A 438 28.96 -33.94 -10.58
CA ASP A 438 30.35 -33.99 -10.11
C ASP A 438 31.25 -32.96 -10.84
N ASN A 439 30.83 -31.69 -10.90
CA ASN A 439 31.64 -30.61 -11.44
C ASN A 439 32.00 -29.59 -10.35
N GLY A 440 33.17 -28.94 -10.48
CA GLY A 440 33.66 -28.00 -9.45
C GLY A 440 32.74 -26.80 -9.22
N VAL A 441 31.93 -26.43 -10.20
CA VAL A 441 30.94 -25.35 -10.09
C VAL A 441 29.75 -25.78 -9.22
N ALA A 442 29.24 -27.00 -9.38
CA ALA A 442 28.14 -27.52 -8.57
C ALA A 442 28.54 -27.69 -7.11
N LEU A 443 29.76 -28.17 -6.85
CA LEU A 443 30.34 -28.23 -5.51
C LEU A 443 30.43 -26.84 -4.88
N TRP A 444 31.00 -25.85 -5.60
CA TRP A 444 31.06 -24.47 -5.11
C TRP A 444 29.68 -23.88 -4.83
N LEU A 445 28.70 -24.10 -5.72
CA LEU A 445 27.33 -23.62 -5.51
C LEU A 445 26.66 -24.26 -4.30
N SER A 446 26.86 -25.57 -4.09
CA SER A 446 26.30 -26.31 -2.97
C SER A 446 26.93 -25.93 -1.64
N GLU A 447 28.25 -25.77 -1.60
CA GLU A 447 28.99 -25.48 -0.37
C GLU A 447 28.98 -23.99 0.02
N GLN A 448 28.98 -23.08 -0.95
CA GLN A 448 29.11 -21.64 -0.69
C GLN A 448 27.83 -20.86 -0.96
N ALA A 449 27.22 -21.03 -2.14
CA ALA A 449 26.10 -20.19 -2.55
C ALA A 449 24.78 -20.56 -1.86
N ILE A 450 24.45 -21.85 -1.77
CA ILE A 450 23.18 -22.32 -1.19
C ILE A 450 23.06 -21.97 0.31
N PRO A 451 24.10 -22.17 1.16
CA PRO A 451 24.03 -21.77 2.56
C PRO A 451 23.80 -20.27 2.73
N VAL A 452 24.42 -19.43 1.90
CA VAL A 452 24.18 -17.99 1.87
C VAL A 452 22.73 -17.68 1.48
N LEU A 453 22.20 -18.31 0.44
CA LEU A 453 20.79 -18.10 0.05
C LEU A 453 19.80 -18.53 1.14
N ARG A 454 20.10 -19.61 1.89
CA ARG A 454 19.29 -20.04 3.05
C ARG A 454 19.38 -19.03 4.19
N SER A 455 20.56 -18.47 4.47
CA SER A 455 20.74 -17.51 5.55
C SER A 455 20.06 -16.17 5.27
N LEU A 456 19.89 -15.78 4.00
CA LEU A 456 19.17 -14.55 3.65
C LEU A 456 17.75 -14.49 4.23
N ARG A 457 17.09 -15.64 4.42
CA ARG A 457 15.75 -15.73 5.02
C ARG A 457 15.69 -15.07 6.40
N SER A 458 16.70 -15.29 7.24
CA SER A 458 16.76 -14.76 8.61
C SER A 458 17.41 -13.39 8.68
N THR A 459 17.54 -12.69 7.55
CA THR A 459 18.08 -11.33 7.50
C THR A 459 17.03 -10.33 7.06
N ILE A 460 17.23 -9.07 7.44
CA ILE A 460 16.38 -7.94 7.05
C ILE A 460 16.24 -7.79 5.51
N PHE A 461 17.21 -8.33 4.76
CA PHE A 461 17.18 -8.37 3.30
C PHE A 461 15.94 -9.08 2.76
N ALA A 462 15.46 -10.14 3.42
CA ALA A 462 14.27 -10.86 2.98
C ALA A 462 13.02 -9.97 3.01
N LEU A 463 12.84 -9.19 4.09
CA LEU A 463 11.76 -8.21 4.16
C LEU A 463 11.94 -7.06 3.18
N TRP A 464 13.17 -6.53 3.07
CA TRP A 464 13.46 -5.45 2.13
C TRP A 464 13.11 -5.85 0.69
N LEU A 465 13.50 -7.05 0.27
CA LEU A 465 13.21 -7.54 -1.08
C LEU A 465 11.70 -7.67 -1.29
N ALA A 466 10.98 -8.26 -0.34
CA ALA A 466 9.53 -8.40 -0.42
C ALA A 466 8.82 -7.03 -0.51
N TYR A 467 9.19 -6.09 0.37
CA TYR A 467 8.61 -4.74 0.40
C TYR A 467 8.91 -3.99 -0.90
N SER A 468 10.14 -4.11 -1.41
CA SER A 468 10.56 -3.49 -2.66
C SER A 468 9.76 -3.98 -3.86
N VAL A 469 9.32 -5.23 -3.85
CA VAL A 469 8.57 -5.82 -4.97
C VAL A 469 7.10 -5.48 -4.88
N VAL A 470 6.49 -5.61 -3.70
CA VAL A 470 5.08 -5.25 -3.45
C VAL A 470 4.81 -3.80 -3.85
N TRP A 471 5.72 -2.90 -3.46
CA TRP A 471 5.56 -1.46 -3.69
C TRP A 471 6.24 -0.95 -4.97
N LEU A 472 6.77 -1.85 -5.81
CA LEU A 472 7.46 -1.54 -7.06
C LEU A 472 6.63 -0.62 -7.97
N ALA A 473 5.36 -0.93 -8.19
CA ALA A 473 4.48 -0.16 -9.06
C ALA A 473 4.33 1.31 -8.59
N TYR A 474 4.26 1.54 -7.28
CA TYR A 474 4.13 2.87 -6.69
C TYR A 474 5.44 3.66 -6.84
N GLY A 475 6.58 3.06 -6.49
CA GLY A 475 7.89 3.71 -6.64
C GLY A 475 8.22 4.02 -8.10
N MET A 476 7.94 3.08 -9.01
CA MET A 476 8.13 3.25 -10.46
C MET A 476 7.31 4.40 -11.02
N ARG A 477 6.08 4.60 -10.56
CA ARG A 477 5.23 5.73 -11.00
C ARG A 477 5.83 7.08 -10.57
N LEU A 478 6.33 7.19 -9.34
CA LEU A 478 6.96 8.42 -8.84
C LEU A 478 8.21 8.79 -9.65
N ILE A 479 9.08 7.81 -9.92
CA ILE A 479 10.30 8.04 -10.70
C ILE A 479 9.99 8.31 -12.17
N SER A 480 9.04 7.58 -12.76
CA SER A 480 8.63 7.81 -14.15
C SER A 480 8.07 9.22 -14.36
N THR A 481 7.34 9.74 -13.38
CA THR A 481 6.82 11.13 -13.43
C THR A 481 7.96 12.15 -13.41
N ALA A 482 9.01 11.92 -12.61
CA ALA A 482 10.19 12.77 -12.60
C ALA A 482 10.99 12.70 -13.91
N LEU A 483 11.15 11.51 -14.48
CA LEU A 483 11.82 11.30 -15.77
C LEU A 483 11.11 12.00 -16.93
N LEU A 484 9.77 12.03 -16.92
CA LEU A 484 8.97 12.70 -17.96
C LEU A 484 9.15 14.23 -17.96
N GLN A 485 9.62 14.83 -16.86
CA GLN A 485 9.87 16.27 -16.78
C GLN A 485 11.18 16.67 -17.48
N VAL A 486 12.10 15.73 -17.73
CA VAL A 486 13.37 16.02 -18.43
C VAL A 486 13.09 16.10 -19.93
N GLY A 487 13.29 17.28 -20.54
CA GLY A 487 13.11 17.48 -21.98
C GLY A 487 14.02 16.59 -22.83
N PRO A 488 13.56 16.03 -23.96
CA PRO A 488 14.39 15.23 -24.86
C PRO A 488 15.57 16.00 -25.46
N GLU A 489 15.42 17.32 -25.59
CA GLU A 489 16.41 18.20 -26.19
C GLU A 489 17.72 18.24 -25.38
N LEU A 490 17.64 18.08 -24.06
CA LEU A 490 18.81 18.04 -23.17
C LEU A 490 19.66 16.77 -23.39
N GLU A 491 19.00 15.63 -23.57
CA GLU A 491 19.68 14.35 -23.85
C GLU A 491 20.22 14.30 -25.28
N GLU A 492 19.53 14.96 -26.22
CA GLU A 492 19.97 15.09 -27.62
C GLU A 492 21.16 16.03 -27.75
N ALA A 493 21.17 17.18 -27.07
CA ALA A 493 22.30 18.10 -27.03
C ALA A 493 23.56 17.42 -26.49
N ALA A 494 23.45 16.65 -25.40
CA ALA A 494 24.57 15.89 -24.86
C ALA A 494 25.10 14.84 -25.84
N ARG A 495 24.20 14.13 -26.55
CA ARG A 495 24.60 13.17 -27.60
C ARG A 495 25.26 13.85 -28.80
N ALA A 496 24.82 15.05 -29.18
CA ALA A 496 25.40 15.81 -30.29
C ALA A 496 26.88 16.17 -30.05
N VAL A 497 27.27 16.37 -28.79
CA VAL A 497 28.67 16.66 -28.38
C VAL A 497 29.46 15.36 -28.10
N GLY A 498 28.92 14.18 -28.46
CA GLY A 498 29.61 12.89 -28.37
C GLY A 498 29.45 12.13 -27.05
N ALA A 499 28.51 12.54 -26.17
CA ALA A 499 28.26 11.79 -24.95
C ALA A 499 27.63 10.41 -25.24
N THR A 500 28.16 9.36 -24.59
CA THR A 500 27.57 8.02 -24.66
C THR A 500 26.28 7.94 -23.82
N ARG A 501 25.40 6.96 -24.09
CA ARG A 501 24.14 6.79 -23.34
C ARG A 501 24.32 6.72 -21.81
N GLY A 502 25.40 6.09 -21.35
CA GLY A 502 25.74 6.03 -19.93
C GLY A 502 26.14 7.40 -19.36
N LYS A 503 26.95 8.18 -20.10
CA LYS A 503 27.32 9.55 -19.74
C LYS A 503 26.09 10.46 -19.69
N VAL A 504 25.22 10.41 -20.69
CA VAL A 504 23.95 11.17 -20.70
C VAL A 504 23.12 10.86 -19.46
N THR A 505 22.96 9.57 -19.13
CA THR A 505 22.18 9.15 -17.95
C THR A 505 22.79 9.68 -16.65
N ARG A 506 24.10 9.53 -16.49
CA ARG A 506 24.82 9.89 -15.26
C ARG A 506 24.97 11.39 -15.05
N ASP A 507 25.24 12.13 -16.12
CA ASP A 507 25.68 13.53 -16.05
C ASP A 507 24.53 14.51 -16.37
N VAL A 508 23.48 14.05 -17.06
CA VAL A 508 22.32 14.88 -17.43
C VAL A 508 21.05 14.39 -16.75
N THR A 509 20.58 13.18 -17.06
CA THR A 509 19.25 12.71 -16.65
C THR A 509 19.13 12.54 -15.13
N VAL A 510 20.03 11.78 -14.49
CA VAL A 510 19.98 11.50 -13.05
C VAL A 510 20.14 12.77 -12.20
N PRO A 511 21.09 13.68 -12.47
CA PRO A 511 21.22 14.94 -11.73
C PRO A 511 20.00 15.85 -11.83
N LEU A 512 19.31 15.87 -12.97
CA LEU A 512 18.10 16.65 -13.16
C LEU A 512 16.91 16.09 -12.36
N ILE A 513 16.79 14.76 -12.26
CA ILE A 513 15.70 14.13 -11.49
C ILE A 513 16.01 13.92 -10.01
N LYS A 514 17.20 14.33 -9.50
CA LYS A 514 17.65 14.02 -8.13
C LYS A 514 16.64 14.42 -7.03
N TYR A 515 15.95 15.54 -7.20
CA TYR A 515 14.91 15.98 -6.27
C TYR A 515 13.62 15.17 -6.40
N GLY A 516 13.31 14.69 -7.60
CA GLY A 516 12.25 13.71 -7.82
C GLY A 516 12.57 12.35 -7.19
N LEU A 517 13.84 11.92 -7.24
CA LEU A 517 14.30 10.70 -6.55
C LEU A 517 14.24 10.86 -5.03
N LEU A 518 14.63 12.02 -4.49
CA LEU A 518 14.48 12.32 -3.06
C LEU A 518 13.00 12.29 -2.62
N GLY A 519 12.12 12.87 -3.42
CA GLY A 519 10.67 12.80 -3.19
C GLY A 519 10.15 11.37 -3.25
N ALA A 520 10.59 10.58 -4.22
CA ALA A 520 10.24 9.16 -4.32
C ALA A 520 10.75 8.37 -3.11
N TRP A 521 11.96 8.65 -2.63
CA TRP A 521 12.54 8.02 -1.44
C TRP A 521 11.72 8.31 -0.19
N LEU A 522 11.35 9.56 0.05
CA LEU A 522 10.51 9.93 1.20
C LEU A 522 9.14 9.23 1.17
N MET A 523 8.54 9.07 -0.01
CA MET A 523 7.29 8.31 -0.14
C MET A 523 7.48 6.82 0.11
N VAL A 524 8.53 6.22 -0.46
CA VAL A 524 8.83 4.79 -0.26
C VAL A 524 9.16 4.51 1.21
N PHE A 525 9.89 5.41 1.88
CA PHE A 525 10.13 5.38 3.33
C PHE A 525 8.81 5.29 4.10
N LEU A 526 7.88 6.24 3.88
CA LEU A 526 6.59 6.27 4.58
C LEU A 526 5.74 5.02 4.28
N ILE A 527 5.83 4.50 3.06
CA ILE A 527 5.15 3.26 2.65
C ILE A 527 5.72 2.05 3.39
N PHE A 528 7.05 1.96 3.51
CA PHE A 528 7.71 0.85 4.19
C PHE A 528 7.49 0.88 5.70
N GLU A 529 7.46 2.06 6.33
CA GLU A 529 7.19 2.18 7.78
C GLU A 529 5.79 1.68 8.16
N ARG A 530 4.79 1.95 7.33
CA ARG A 530 3.41 1.51 7.58
C ARG A 530 3.14 0.07 7.13
N GLU A 531 4.07 -0.57 6.45
CA GLU A 531 3.89 -1.92 5.93
C GLU A 531 3.88 -2.93 7.08
N TYR A 532 2.88 -3.80 7.06
CA TYR A 532 2.69 -4.80 8.13
C TYR A 532 2.40 -6.18 7.54
N SER A 533 1.50 -6.23 6.55
CA SER A 533 0.98 -7.47 5.98
C SER A 533 2.06 -8.34 5.33
N THR A 534 2.97 -7.73 4.58
CA THR A 534 4.06 -8.45 3.89
C THR A 534 5.07 -9.05 4.87
N GLY A 535 5.26 -8.41 6.03
CA GLY A 535 6.23 -8.85 7.03
C GLY A 535 5.76 -10.03 7.88
N VAL A 536 4.44 -10.31 7.95
CA VAL A 536 3.86 -11.29 8.88
C VAL A 536 4.47 -12.68 8.71
N TYR A 537 4.56 -13.18 7.47
CA TYR A 537 5.13 -14.51 7.18
C TYR A 537 6.67 -14.54 7.12
N LEU A 538 7.31 -13.37 7.01
CA LEU A 538 8.76 -13.24 7.00
C LEU A 538 9.35 -12.94 8.40
N LEU A 539 8.47 -12.85 9.40
CA LEU A 539 8.86 -12.62 10.79
C LEU A 539 9.61 -13.85 11.32
N SER A 540 10.86 -13.62 11.73
CA SER A 540 11.74 -14.61 12.35
C SER A 540 12.72 -13.91 13.28
N PRO A 541 13.42 -14.62 14.18
CA PRO A 541 14.44 -14.01 15.00
C PRO A 541 15.49 -13.30 14.15
N GLY A 542 15.61 -11.98 14.30
CA GLY A 542 16.52 -11.13 13.53
C GLY A 542 15.83 -10.25 12.48
N THR A 543 14.62 -10.61 12.05
CA THR A 543 13.87 -9.93 10.98
C THR A 543 12.64 -9.19 11.49
N GLU A 544 12.56 -8.96 12.80
CA GLU A 544 11.44 -8.29 13.44
C GLU A 544 11.23 -6.88 12.86
N VAL A 545 9.98 -6.49 12.63
CA VAL A 545 9.57 -5.13 12.21
C VAL A 545 8.27 -4.76 12.92
N ILE A 546 8.04 -3.46 13.18
CA ILE A 546 6.91 -2.98 13.96
C ILE A 546 5.58 -3.52 13.41
N GLY A 547 5.36 -3.40 12.10
CA GLY A 547 4.09 -3.83 11.48
C GLY A 547 3.77 -5.31 11.74
N ALA A 548 4.74 -6.21 11.55
CA ALA A 548 4.56 -7.64 11.79
C ALA A 548 4.46 -7.98 13.30
N LEU A 549 5.21 -7.26 14.14
CA LEU A 549 5.12 -7.39 15.60
C LEU A 549 3.75 -6.98 16.12
N LEU A 550 3.12 -5.93 15.59
CA LEU A 550 1.76 -5.53 15.98
C LEU A 550 0.75 -6.66 15.73
N VAL A 551 0.86 -7.36 14.60
CA VAL A 551 0.01 -8.52 14.29
C VAL A 551 0.26 -9.67 15.27
N SER A 552 1.54 -9.98 15.54
CA SER A 552 1.93 -11.05 16.47
C SER A 552 1.49 -10.77 17.91
N LEU A 553 1.73 -9.56 18.41
CA LEU A 553 1.35 -9.12 19.76
C LEU A 553 -0.17 -9.07 19.93
N TRP A 554 -0.90 -8.65 18.89
CA TRP A 554 -2.36 -8.70 18.89
C TRP A 554 -2.88 -10.14 18.98
N ALA A 555 -2.33 -11.06 18.17
CA ALA A 555 -2.67 -12.47 18.23
C ALA A 555 -2.30 -13.11 19.59
N GLY A 556 -1.26 -12.61 20.26
CA GLY A 556 -0.87 -13.01 21.61
C GLY A 556 -1.66 -12.35 22.75
N GLY A 557 -2.57 -11.41 22.45
CA GLY A 557 -3.37 -10.71 23.45
C GLY A 557 -2.65 -9.59 24.21
N SER A 558 -1.42 -9.23 23.82
CA SER A 558 -0.59 -8.22 24.50
C SER A 558 -0.99 -6.79 24.13
N THR A 559 -2.21 -6.38 24.49
CA THR A 559 -2.78 -5.07 24.09
C THR A 559 -1.98 -3.87 24.57
N ASP A 560 -1.29 -3.98 25.71
CA ASP A 560 -0.38 -2.97 26.27
C ASP A 560 0.77 -2.63 25.32
N LEU A 561 1.49 -3.67 24.89
CA LEU A 561 2.62 -3.55 23.98
C LEU A 561 2.16 -3.14 22.58
N VAL A 562 0.99 -3.60 22.13
CA VAL A 562 0.38 -3.12 20.87
C VAL A 562 0.16 -1.62 20.92
N ALA A 563 -0.34 -1.07 22.03
CA ALA A 563 -0.58 0.36 22.17
C ALA A 563 0.71 1.18 22.15
N ALA A 564 1.68 0.80 22.99
CA ALA A 564 2.96 1.50 23.07
C ALA A 564 3.74 1.44 21.75
N LEU A 565 3.77 0.27 21.10
CA LEU A 565 4.44 0.12 19.80
C LEU A 565 3.69 0.86 18.68
N SER A 566 2.35 0.89 18.72
CA SER A 566 1.54 1.70 17.80
C SER A 566 1.82 3.20 17.96
N PHE A 567 1.95 3.69 19.20
CA PHE A 567 2.32 5.07 19.48
C PHE A 567 3.70 5.41 18.89
N ILE A 568 4.71 4.54 19.08
CA ILE A 568 6.03 4.71 18.48
C ILE A 568 5.93 4.76 16.95
N ASN A 569 5.16 3.86 16.34
CA ASN A 569 4.95 3.86 14.89
C ASN A 569 4.33 5.18 14.39
N ILE A 570 3.28 5.67 15.06
CA ILE A 570 2.64 6.95 14.72
C ILE A 570 3.64 8.10 14.84
N ALA A 571 4.49 8.11 15.86
CA ALA A 571 5.53 9.13 16.03
C ALA A 571 6.55 9.09 14.89
N LEU A 572 7.01 7.90 14.48
CA LEU A 572 7.92 7.73 13.34
C LEU A 572 7.30 8.26 12.05
N VAL A 573 6.07 7.86 11.75
CA VAL A 573 5.32 8.34 10.57
C VAL A 573 5.12 9.85 10.60
N ALA A 574 4.80 10.43 11.76
CA ALA A 574 4.62 11.87 11.93
C ALA A 574 5.94 12.64 11.68
N ILE A 575 7.07 12.12 12.19
CA ILE A 575 8.40 12.67 11.93
C ILE A 575 8.72 12.59 10.44
N GLY A 576 8.52 11.42 9.82
CA GLY A 576 8.73 11.20 8.39
C GLY A 576 7.91 12.15 7.52
N LEU A 577 6.63 12.33 7.84
CA LEU A 577 5.74 13.25 7.13
C LEU A 577 6.17 14.71 7.33
N GLY A 578 6.56 15.09 8.54
CA GLY A 578 7.09 16.43 8.84
C GLY A 578 8.36 16.75 8.04
N VAL A 579 9.27 15.78 7.93
CA VAL A 579 10.46 15.88 7.08
C VAL A 579 10.06 16.02 5.61
N ALA A 580 9.16 15.16 5.11
CA ALA A 580 8.72 15.21 3.71
C ALA A 580 8.09 16.56 3.33
N LEU A 581 7.24 17.12 4.21
CA LEU A 581 6.62 18.42 4.03
C LEU A 581 7.67 19.55 4.02
N ARG A 582 8.69 19.48 4.87
CA ARG A 582 9.77 20.49 4.94
C ARG A 582 10.64 20.52 3.68
N PHE A 583 10.90 19.37 3.06
CA PHE A 583 11.67 19.28 1.82
C PHE A 583 10.87 19.70 0.57
N GLY A 584 9.66 20.25 0.74
CA GLY A 584 8.86 20.73 -0.37
C GLY A 584 8.40 19.61 -1.29
N VAL A 585 8.38 18.36 -0.81
CA VAL A 585 7.71 17.26 -1.49
C VAL A 585 6.23 17.60 -1.46
N LYS A 586 5.77 18.25 -2.52
CA LYS A 586 4.36 18.50 -2.73
C LYS A 586 3.74 17.13 -2.98
N LEU A 587 3.18 16.54 -1.92
CA LEU A 587 2.42 15.29 -1.94
C LEU A 587 1.27 15.30 -2.96
N HIS A 588 1.00 16.46 -3.58
CA HIS A 588 -0.22 16.73 -4.32
C HIS A 588 -0.08 17.63 -5.56
N ASN A 589 1.10 17.67 -6.20
CA ASN A 589 1.26 18.40 -7.46
C ASN A 589 1.41 17.49 -8.67
#